data_AF-A0A803YPC9-F1
#
_entry.id   AF-A0A803YPC9-F1
#
_cell.length_a   1.000
_cell.length_b   1.000
_cell.length_c   1.000
_cell.angle_alpha   90.00
_cell.angle_beta   90.00
_cell.angle_gamma   90.00
#
_symmetry.space_group_name_H-M   'P 1'
#
loop_
_entity.id
_entity.type
_entity.pdbx_description
1 polymer ?
#
loop_
_entity_poly.entity_id
_entity_poly.type
_entity_poly.pdbx_seq_one_letter_code
_entity_poly.pdbx_strand_id
1 'polypeptide(L)'
;MEDELYLENIDEFVTDQNRIVTYKWLSYTLGVHVNQAKQMLYDYVERKRKENSGAQLHVTYLVAGNLTQNGHTCHKVAVVREDKLEAVKSKLTTVTSVHVYSIQKALLKDSGPLYNTDYDIIKTNLHNCSK
;
A
#
# COMPACT_ATOMS: atom_id res chain seq x y z
N MET A 1 3.25 1.21 -23.99
CA MET A 1 2.03 0.56 -24.49
C MET A 1 1.67 -0.70 -23.69
N GLU A 2 2.60 -1.52 -23.19
CA GLU A 2 2.29 -2.48 -22.09
C GLU A 2 2.46 -1.84 -20.69
N ASP A 3 3.41 -0.91 -20.53
CA ASP A 3 3.72 -0.23 -19.26
C ASP A 3 2.64 0.75 -18.76
N GLU A 4 1.49 0.86 -19.43
CA GLU A 4 0.38 1.75 -19.02
C GLU A 4 -0.92 1.01 -18.72
N LEU A 5 -1.08 -0.25 -19.17
CA LEU A 5 -2.33 -1.00 -18.99
C LEU A 5 -2.66 -1.21 -17.50
N TYR A 6 -1.65 -1.38 -16.65
CA TYR A 6 -1.88 -1.51 -15.21
C TYR A 6 -2.36 -0.20 -14.58
N LEU A 7 -2.08 0.97 -15.16
CA LEU A 7 -2.56 2.25 -14.64
C LEU A 7 -4.07 2.37 -14.85
N GLU A 8 -4.56 2.00 -16.03
CA GLU A 8 -6.00 1.98 -16.33
C GLU A 8 -6.73 0.99 -15.42
N ASN A 9 -6.19 -0.22 -15.26
CA ASN A 9 -6.75 -1.21 -14.33
C ASN A 9 -6.81 -0.68 -12.88
N ILE A 10 -5.73 -0.06 -12.40
CA ILE A 10 -5.69 0.50 -11.05
C ILE A 10 -6.68 1.66 -10.91
N ASP A 11 -6.79 2.52 -11.92
CA ASP A 11 -7.75 3.62 -11.91
C ASP A 11 -9.17 3.05 -11.78
N GLU A 12 -9.58 2.14 -12.66
CA GLU A 12 -10.90 1.51 -12.63
C GLU A 12 -11.20 0.87 -11.26
N PHE A 13 -10.25 0.14 -10.67
CA PHE A 13 -10.43 -0.46 -9.35
C PHE A 13 -10.69 0.58 -8.25
N VAL A 14 -10.00 1.71 -8.30
CA VAL A 14 -10.04 2.73 -7.24
C VAL A 14 -11.19 3.72 -7.46
N THR A 15 -11.36 4.23 -8.68
CA THR A 15 -12.24 5.37 -9.01
C THR A 15 -13.67 4.90 -9.30
N ASP A 16 -13.81 3.85 -10.10
CA ASP A 16 -15.09 3.33 -10.58
C ASP A 16 -15.64 2.26 -9.64
N GLN A 17 -14.82 1.26 -9.31
CA GLN A 17 -15.23 0.14 -8.45
C GLN A 17 -15.17 0.48 -6.95
N ASN A 18 -14.59 1.63 -6.58
CA ASN A 18 -14.41 2.10 -5.20
C ASN A 18 -13.75 1.05 -4.28
N ARG A 19 -12.81 0.26 -4.80
CA ARG A 19 -12.11 -0.77 -4.04
C ARG A 19 -10.99 -0.16 -3.20
N ILE A 20 -10.68 -0.86 -2.12
CA ILE A 20 -9.41 -0.72 -1.41
C ILE A 20 -8.43 -1.65 -2.12
N VAL A 21 -7.34 -1.10 -2.64
CA VAL A 21 -6.34 -1.84 -3.40
C VAL A 21 -5.07 -1.93 -2.55
N THR A 22 -4.82 -3.10 -1.94
CA THR A 22 -3.54 -3.40 -1.27
C THR A 22 -2.52 -3.95 -2.28
N TYR A 23 -1.22 -3.85 -1.99
CA TYR A 23 -0.20 -4.46 -2.86
C TYR A 23 -0.40 -5.98 -3.01
N LYS A 24 -0.93 -6.64 -1.98
CA LYS A 24 -1.17 -8.08 -1.98
C LYS A 24 -2.35 -8.44 -2.86
N TRP A 25 -3.46 -7.70 -2.72
CA TRP A 25 -4.61 -7.85 -3.59
C TRP A 25 -4.22 -7.61 -5.05
N LEU A 26 -3.50 -6.53 -5.35
CA LEU A 26 -3.08 -6.21 -6.72
C LEU A 26 -2.16 -7.29 -7.31
N SER A 27 -1.23 -7.81 -6.50
CA SER A 27 -0.31 -8.89 -6.90
C SER A 27 -1.08 -10.14 -7.32
N TYR A 28 -2.11 -10.54 -6.58
CA TYR A 28 -2.97 -11.66 -6.96
C TYR A 28 -3.85 -11.34 -8.18
N THR A 29 -4.47 -10.16 -8.22
CA THR A 29 -5.38 -9.76 -9.30
C THR A 29 -4.68 -9.71 -10.66
N LEU A 30 -3.46 -9.18 -10.72
CA LEU A 30 -2.70 -9.03 -11.97
C LEU A 30 -1.68 -10.16 -12.20
N GLY A 31 -1.52 -11.09 -11.25
CA GLY A 31 -0.56 -12.19 -11.37
C GLY A 31 0.91 -11.73 -11.38
N VAL A 32 1.23 -10.63 -10.71
CA VAL A 32 2.57 -10.01 -10.69
C VAL A 32 3.29 -10.23 -9.37
N HIS A 33 4.62 -10.13 -9.38
CA HIS A 33 5.42 -10.26 -8.15
C HIS A 33 5.07 -9.17 -7.13
N VAL A 34 5.10 -9.52 -5.85
CA VAL A 34 4.69 -8.63 -4.75
C VAL A 34 5.41 -7.28 -4.73
N ASN A 35 6.70 -7.25 -5.09
CA ASN A 35 7.46 -6.00 -5.17
C ASN A 35 7.14 -5.19 -6.44
N GLN A 36 6.77 -5.85 -7.53
CA GLN A 36 6.31 -5.17 -8.73
C GLN A 36 4.95 -4.51 -8.49
N ALA A 37 4.03 -5.17 -7.78
CA ALA A 37 2.76 -4.56 -7.36
C ALA A 37 2.98 -3.30 -6.50
N LYS A 38 3.96 -3.31 -5.58
CA LYS A 38 4.32 -2.12 -4.79
C LYS A 38 4.82 -0.97 -5.67
N GLN A 39 5.64 -1.28 -6.68
CA GLN A 39 6.14 -0.29 -7.64
C GLN A 39 5.02 0.27 -8.51
N MET A 40 4.11 -0.57 -8.99
CA MET A 40 2.92 -0.17 -9.76
C MET A 40 2.03 0.79 -8.96
N LEU A 41 1.77 0.49 -7.69
CA LEU A 41 1.00 1.37 -6.80
C LEU A 41 1.70 2.72 -6.59
N TYR A 42 3.02 2.71 -6.38
CA TYR A 42 3.78 3.94 -6.25
C TYR A 42 3.72 4.79 -7.52
N ASP A 43 3.92 4.18 -8.68
CA ASP A 43 3.90 4.87 -9.97
C ASP A 43 2.52 5.48 -10.27
N TYR A 44 1.44 4.73 -10.00
CA TYR A 44 0.07 5.24 -10.10
C TYR A 44 -0.16 6.47 -9.21
N VAL A 45 0.24 6.40 -7.93
CA VAL A 45 0.09 7.53 -6.98
C VAL A 45 0.82 8.77 -7.48
N GLU A 46 2.06 8.61 -7.93
CA GLU A 46 2.89 9.70 -8.46
C GLU A 46 2.25 10.34 -9.70
N ARG A 47 1.78 9.54 -10.67
CA ARG A 47 1.14 10.05 -11.88
C ARG A 47 -0.19 10.75 -11.57
N LYS A 48 -1.05 10.13 -10.76
CA LYS A 48 -2.38 10.69 -10.44
C LYS A 48 -2.27 12.03 -9.72
N ARG A 49 -1.27 12.19 -8.86
CA ARG A 49 -1.00 13.47 -8.16
C ARG A 49 -0.43 14.54 -9.05
N LYS A 50 0.43 14.18 -10.00
CA LYS A 50 0.96 15.14 -10.98
C LYS A 50 -0.13 15.63 -11.93
N GLU A 51 -1.04 14.74 -12.31
CA GLU A 51 -2.20 15.07 -13.15
C GLU A 51 -3.22 15.93 -12.40
N ASN A 52 -3.57 15.54 -11.16
CA ASN A 52 -4.57 16.24 -10.36
C ASN A 52 -4.22 16.18 -8.86
N SER A 53 -3.64 17.27 -8.36
CA SER A 53 -3.30 17.43 -6.92
C SER A 53 -4.52 17.37 -5.99
N GLY A 54 -5.74 17.58 -6.51
CA GLY A 54 -7.00 17.48 -5.78
C GLY A 54 -7.72 16.14 -5.94
N ALA A 55 -7.07 15.13 -6.54
CA ALA A 55 -7.66 13.82 -6.71
C ALA A 55 -8.08 13.22 -5.36
N GLN A 56 -9.26 12.61 -5.33
CA GLN A 56 -9.79 11.91 -4.15
C GLN A 56 -9.08 10.56 -4.01
N LEU A 57 -7.81 10.60 -3.63
CA LEU A 57 -6.91 9.45 -3.51
C LEU A 57 -6.21 9.47 -2.17
N HIS A 58 -6.45 8.45 -1.36
CA HIS A 58 -5.80 8.25 -0.07
C HIS A 58 -4.84 7.08 -0.13
N VAL A 59 -3.67 7.25 0.49
CA VAL A 59 -2.58 6.26 0.49
C VAL A 59 -2.25 5.84 1.92
N THR A 60 -1.99 4.55 2.11
CA THR A 60 -1.35 4.03 3.32
C THR A 60 0.02 3.45 2.97
N TYR A 61 0.97 3.59 3.89
CA TYR A 61 2.35 3.15 3.71
C TYR A 61 2.71 2.15 4.80
N LEU A 62 3.57 1.19 4.46
CA LEU A 62 4.31 0.43 5.46
C LEU A 62 5.65 1.12 5.68
N VAL A 63 5.97 1.37 6.96
CA VAL A 63 7.29 1.83 7.40
C VAL A 63 7.86 0.81 8.36
N ALA A 64 9.10 0.40 8.11
CA ALA A 64 9.87 -0.44 8.99
C ALA A 64 11.20 0.21 9.32
N GLY A 65 11.69 -0.01 10.54
CA GLY A 65 12.96 0.52 10.98
C GLY A 65 13.25 0.26 12.45
N ASN A 66 14.44 0.65 12.87
CA ASN A 66 14.86 0.52 14.26
C ASN A 66 14.36 1.71 15.08
N LEU A 67 13.97 1.43 16.32
CA LEU A 67 13.51 2.40 17.30
C LEU A 67 14.23 2.15 18.61
N THR A 68 14.87 3.17 19.17
CA THR A 68 15.50 3.08 20.49
C THR A 68 14.59 3.74 21.52
N GLN A 69 14.14 2.97 22.50
CA GLN A 69 13.33 3.43 23.63
C GLN A 69 13.95 2.95 24.93
N ASN A 70 14.18 3.88 25.87
CA ASN A 70 14.75 3.59 27.19
C ASN A 70 16.09 2.82 27.12
N GLY A 71 16.93 3.10 26.12
CA GLY A 71 18.20 2.42 25.89
C GLY A 71 18.10 1.06 25.19
N HIS A 72 16.88 0.57 24.90
CA HIS A 72 16.65 -0.69 24.21
C HIS A 72 16.29 -0.42 22.74
N THR A 73 16.97 -1.11 21.83
CA THR A 73 16.67 -1.03 20.39
C THR A 73 15.72 -2.15 19.99
N CYS A 74 14.58 -1.80 19.40
CA CYS A 74 13.63 -2.74 18.82
C CYS A 74 13.41 -2.46 17.33
N HIS A 75 13.02 -3.49 16.59
CA HIS A 75 12.61 -3.35 15.19
C HIS A 75 11.11 -3.10 15.12
N LYS A 76 10.71 -1.95 14.61
CA LYS A 76 9.32 -1.52 14.50
C LYS A 76 8.86 -1.60 13.05
N VAL A 77 7.71 -2.22 12.84
CA VAL A 77 6.98 -2.24 11.56
C VAL A 77 5.59 -1.67 11.80
N ALA A 78 5.17 -0.72 10.97
CA ALA A 78 3.87 -0.09 11.11
C ALA A 78 3.26 0.22 9.74
N VAL A 79 1.96 -0.05 9.60
CA VAL A 79 1.14 0.48 8.51
C VAL A 79 0.55 1.81 8.98
N VAL A 80 0.80 2.87 8.23
CA VAL A 80 0.50 4.24 8.60
C VAL A 80 -0.22 4.95 7.47
N ARG A 81 -1.11 5.86 7.84
CA ARG A 81 -1.66 6.82 6.90
C ARG A 81 -0.58 7.78 6.43
N GLU A 82 -0.76 8.28 5.22
CA GLU A 82 0.14 9.24 4.61
C GLU A 82 0.42 10.49 5.47
N ASP A 83 -0.60 11.08 6.07
CA ASP A 83 -0.47 12.28 6.92
C ASP A 83 0.41 12.06 8.15
N LYS A 84 0.66 10.80 8.54
CA LYS A 84 1.50 10.41 9.66
C LYS A 84 2.84 9.80 9.25
N LEU A 85 3.10 9.65 7.95
CA LEU A 85 4.27 8.95 7.42
C LEU A 85 5.57 9.57 7.94
N GLU A 86 5.77 10.86 7.70
CA GLU A 86 7.00 11.54 8.09
C GLU A 86 7.17 11.63 9.61
N ALA A 87 6.06 11.77 10.35
CA ALA A 87 6.07 11.78 11.80
C ALA A 87 6.46 10.42 12.42
N VAL A 88 6.19 9.31 11.72
CA VAL A 88 6.66 7.98 12.16
C VAL A 88 8.10 7.74 11.73
N LYS A 89 8.48 8.13 10.50
CA LYS A 89 9.86 8.01 10.02
C LYS A 89 10.84 8.77 10.90
N SER A 90 10.51 9.99 11.33
CA SER A 90 11.37 10.81 12.19
C SER A 90 11.61 10.23 13.59
N LYS A 91 10.75 9.32 14.05
CA LYS A 91 10.92 8.62 15.34
C LYS A 91 11.85 7.42 15.24
N LEU A 92 12.14 6.93 14.04
CA LEU A 92 13.01 5.78 13.82
C LEU A 92 14.47 6.23 13.78
N THR A 93 15.35 5.46 14.41
CA THR A 93 16.80 5.69 14.34
C THR A 93 17.37 5.27 13.00
N THR A 94 16.77 4.26 12.36
CA THR A 94 17.13 3.82 11.01
C THR A 94 15.89 3.33 10.31
N VAL A 95 15.62 3.82 9.11
CA VAL A 95 14.51 3.35 8.27
C VAL A 95 15.03 2.24 7.36
N THR A 96 14.42 1.05 7.42
CA THR A 96 14.81 -0.11 6.63
C THR A 96 13.88 -0.37 5.45
N SER A 97 12.61 0.02 5.56
CA SER A 97 11.65 -0.12 4.46
C SER A 97 10.60 0.97 4.50
N VAL A 98 10.27 1.52 3.34
CA VAL A 98 9.08 2.36 3.11
C VAL A 98 8.50 1.95 1.77
N HIS A 99 7.21 1.61 1.73
CA HIS A 99 6.51 1.35 0.47
C HIS A 99 5.01 1.57 0.61
N VAL A 100 4.34 1.77 -0.51
CA VAL A 100 2.87 1.87 -0.56
C VAL A 100 2.28 0.53 -0.13
N TYR A 101 1.40 0.57 0.88
CA TYR A 101 0.67 -0.59 1.37
C TYR A 101 -0.68 -0.72 0.67
N SER A 102 -1.45 0.37 0.63
CA SER A 102 -2.73 0.43 -0.06
C SER A 102 -3.03 1.81 -0.65
N ILE A 103 -3.95 1.83 -1.60
CA ILE A 103 -4.61 3.02 -2.11
C ILE A 103 -6.13 2.83 -2.14
N GLN A 104 -6.87 3.91 -1.94
CA GLN A 104 -8.33 3.90 -1.93
C GLN A 104 -8.89 5.30 -2.13
N LYS A 105 -10.14 5.40 -2.59
CA LYS A 105 -10.83 6.68 -2.82
C LYS A 105 -11.29 7.37 -1.53
N ALA A 106 -11.71 6.60 -0.53
CA ALA A 106 -12.23 7.12 0.74
C ALA A 106 -11.24 6.96 1.88
N LEU A 107 -11.25 7.91 2.82
CA LEU A 107 -10.41 7.86 4.01
C LEU A 107 -10.85 6.70 4.92
N LEU A 108 -9.90 5.84 5.29
CA LEU A 108 -10.14 4.74 6.22
C LEU A 108 -10.23 5.26 7.66
N LYS A 109 -11.22 4.77 8.41
CA LYS A 109 -11.39 5.07 9.85
C LYS A 109 -10.37 4.32 10.71
N ASP A 110 -10.13 3.06 10.36
CA ASP A 110 -9.21 2.14 11.01
C ASP A 110 -8.59 1.19 9.98
N SER A 111 -7.75 0.25 10.43
CA SER A 111 -7.06 -0.72 9.58
C SER A 111 -7.86 -2.00 9.30
N GLY A 112 -9.06 -2.17 9.85
CA GLY A 112 -9.89 -3.35 9.68
C GLY A 112 -10.18 -3.71 8.21
N PRO A 113 -10.56 -2.74 7.36
CA PRO A 113 -10.79 -2.99 5.94
C PRO A 113 -9.56 -3.53 5.20
N LEU A 114 -8.34 -3.10 5.58
CA LEU A 114 -7.10 -3.60 4.95
C LEU A 114 -6.93 -5.10 5.19
N TYR A 115 -7.19 -5.55 6.42
CA TYR A 115 -7.16 -6.97 6.77
C TYR A 115 -8.21 -7.76 6.01
N ASN A 116 -9.46 -7.27 5.94
CA ASN A 116 -10.54 -7.98 5.26
C ASN A 116 -10.23 -8.15 3.76
N THR A 117 -9.73 -7.10 3.10
CA THR A 117 -9.31 -7.16 1.69
C THR A 117 -8.23 -8.22 1.46
N ASP A 118 -7.18 -8.24 2.31
CA ASP A 118 -6.11 -9.24 2.20
C ASP A 118 -6.60 -10.66 2.53
N TYR A 119 -7.50 -10.80 3.50
CA TYR A 119 -8.06 -12.08 3.90
C TYR A 119 -8.90 -12.70 2.78
N ASP A 120 -9.81 -11.92 2.19
CA ASP A 120 -10.73 -12.42 1.16
C ASP A 120 -9.98 -12.90 -0.09
N ILE A 121 -8.94 -12.16 -0.53
CA ILE A 121 -8.16 -12.56 -1.70
C ILE A 121 -7.27 -13.78 -1.43
N ILE A 122 -6.75 -13.92 -0.20
CA ILE A 122 -5.99 -15.13 0.20
C ILE A 122 -6.94 -16.33 0.26
N LYS A 123 -8.13 -16.17 0.84
CA LYS A 123 -9.11 -17.24 0.98
C LYS A 123 -9.49 -17.84 -0.37
N THR A 124 -9.60 -17.03 -1.42
CA THR A 124 -9.89 -17.52 -2.77
C THR A 124 -8.66 -18.11 -3.48
N ASN A 125 -7.45 -17.79 -3.02
CA ASN A 125 -6.17 -18.20 -3.61
C ASN A 125 -5.32 -19.11 -2.72
N LEU A 126 -5.92 -19.83 -1.76
CA LEU A 126 -5.23 -20.70 -0.80
C LEU A 126 -4.23 -21.69 -1.42
N HIS A 127 -4.51 -22.16 -2.63
CA HIS A 127 -3.66 -23.11 -3.36
C HIS A 127 -2.40 -22.48 -3.98
N ASN A 128 -2.38 -21.16 -4.14
CA ASN A 128 -1.31 -20.40 -4.79
C ASN A 128 -0.45 -19.61 -3.79
N CYS A 129 -0.63 -19.82 -2.48
CA CYS A 129 0.28 -19.29 -1.48
C CYS A 129 1.52 -20.19 -1.40
N SER A 130 2.71 -19.59 -1.54
CA SER A 130 3.97 -20.30 -1.25
C SER A 130 3.97 -20.74 0.21
N LYS A 131 4.15 -22.04 0.45
CA LYS A 131 4.28 -22.65 1.78
C LYS A 131 5.59 -22.25 2.46
#